data_AF-U7PI50-F1
#
_entry.id   AF-U7PI50-F1
#
_cell.length_a   1.000
_cell.length_b   1.000
_cell.length_c   1.000
_cell.angle_alpha   90.00
_cell.angle_beta   90.00
_cell.angle_gamma   90.00
#
_symmetry.space_group_name_H-M   'P 1'
#
loop_
_entity.id
_entity.type
_entity.pdbx_description
1 polymer ?
#
loop_
_entity_poly.entity_id
_entity_poly.type
_entity_poly.pdbx_seq_one_letter_code
_entity_poly.pdbx_strand_id
1 'polypeptide(L)'
;MPRKNNKTPEVRSLLRENQRRSRARQKELMEDMRQRLREYETQGVQATLDMQSAARTVAAENRCLRALLAEHGVAGDAVDDYLRKSGIGPAAIPAAKMPAVYVAPQETPCNTVSSASASPAVSQCTTSRAASPGTLMDCDVAASIVADLHGHGDHSLARSTLGCTTGSCSVKTTQVFTIIDRAT
;
A
#
# COMPACT_ATOMS: atom_id res chain seq x y z
N MET A 1 -7.65 38.50 -40.89
CA MET A 1 -6.37 39.26 -40.79
C MET A 1 -5.30 38.37 -40.15
N PRO A 2 -4.37 37.77 -40.91
CA PRO A 2 -3.30 36.96 -40.33
C PRO A 2 -2.20 37.88 -39.77
N ARG A 3 -2.01 37.90 -38.44
CA ARG A 3 -0.89 38.63 -37.82
C ARG A 3 0.43 37.92 -38.17
N LYS A 4 1.15 38.44 -39.17
CA LYS A 4 2.52 38.02 -39.52
C LYS A 4 3.45 38.39 -38.36
N ASN A 5 3.79 37.40 -37.54
CA ASN A 5 4.70 37.56 -36.41
C ASN A 5 6.16 37.68 -36.90
N ASN A 6 6.56 38.88 -37.31
CA ASN A 6 7.97 39.26 -37.44
C ASN A 6 8.56 39.57 -36.04
N LYS A 7 8.42 38.64 -35.10
CA LYS A 7 9.11 38.75 -33.79
C LYS A 7 10.61 38.77 -34.06
N THR A 8 11.31 39.77 -33.53
CA THR A 8 12.77 39.88 -33.60
C THR A 8 13.41 38.59 -33.07
N PRO A 9 14.60 38.19 -33.54
CA PRO A 9 15.27 36.98 -33.07
C PRO A 9 15.45 36.97 -31.55
N GLU A 10 15.67 38.15 -30.95
CA GLU A 10 15.72 38.35 -29.49
C GLU A 10 14.41 37.98 -28.79
N VAL A 11 13.26 38.49 -29.25
CA VAL A 11 11.94 38.18 -28.68
C VAL A 11 11.63 36.68 -28.79
N ARG A 12 12.02 36.02 -29.88
CA ARG A 12 11.86 34.56 -30.01
C ARG A 12 12.73 33.80 -29.00
N SER A 13 13.95 34.27 -28.76
CA SER A 13 14.84 33.70 -27.73
C SER A 13 14.24 33.83 -26.34
N LEU A 14 13.75 35.02 -25.99
CA LEU A 14 13.10 35.28 -24.70
C LEU A 14 11.82 34.46 -24.51
N LEU A 15 11.01 34.28 -25.55
CA LEU A 15 9.81 33.45 -25.47
C LEU A 15 10.14 31.99 -25.18
N ARG A 16 11.18 31.45 -25.83
CA ARG A 16 11.66 30.08 -25.55
C ARG A 16 12.18 29.94 -24.12
N GLU A 17 12.95 30.92 -23.65
CA GLU A 17 13.48 30.91 -22.29
C GLU A 17 12.35 31.03 -21.25
N ASN A 18 11.38 31.92 -21.44
CA ASN A 18 10.19 32.01 -20.59
C ASN A 18 9.36 30.72 -20.61
N GLN A 19 9.22 30.09 -21.79
CA GLN A 19 8.56 28.80 -21.91
C GLN A 19 9.33 27.71 -21.16
N ARG A 20 10.66 27.68 -21.26
CA ARG A 20 11.52 26.75 -20.53
C ARG A 20 11.38 26.95 -19.03
N ARG A 21 11.41 28.20 -18.55
CA ARG A 21 11.22 28.56 -17.14
C ARG A 21 9.84 28.19 -16.62
N SER A 22 8.79 28.43 -17.41
CA SER A 22 7.41 28.06 -17.03
C SER A 22 7.26 26.54 -16.92
N ARG A 23 7.77 25.80 -17.91
CA ARG A 23 7.81 24.32 -17.88
C ARG A 23 8.63 23.80 -16.69
N ALA A 24 9.76 24.44 -16.39
CA ALA A 24 10.61 24.07 -15.25
C ALA A 24 9.86 24.26 -13.92
N ARG A 25 9.21 25.41 -13.70
CA ARG A 25 8.39 25.66 -12.49
C ARG A 25 7.22 24.69 -12.36
N GLN A 26 6.53 24.39 -13.46
CA GLN A 26 5.44 23.43 -13.45
C GLN A 26 5.95 22.01 -13.11
N LYS A 27 7.11 21.63 -13.66
CA LYS A 27 7.76 20.36 -13.35
C LYS A 27 8.16 20.27 -11.88
N GLU A 28 8.80 21.32 -11.36
CA GLU A 28 9.19 21.43 -9.94
C GLU A 28 7.98 21.32 -9.00
N LEU A 29 6.87 22.01 -9.30
CA LEU A 29 5.64 21.90 -8.52
C LEU A 29 5.06 20.49 -8.56
N MET A 30 5.02 19.84 -9.73
CA MET A 30 4.53 18.46 -9.83
C MET A 30 5.43 17.48 -9.07
N GLU A 31 6.75 17.69 -9.08
CA GLU A 31 7.70 16.88 -8.34
C GLU A 31 7.55 17.07 -6.83
N ASP A 32 7.38 18.31 -6.34
CA ASP A 32 7.07 18.62 -4.94
C ASP A 32 5.77 17.94 -4.49
N MET A 33 4.69 18.06 -5.27
CA MET A 33 3.42 17.40 -4.93
C MET A 33 3.56 15.87 -4.86
N ARG A 34 4.28 15.25 -5.80
CA ARG A 34 4.55 13.80 -5.77
C ARG A 34 5.42 13.40 -4.58
N GLN A 35 6.39 14.23 -4.21
CA GLN A 35 7.25 13.98 -3.06
C GLN A 35 6.44 14.01 -1.76
N ARG A 36 5.60 15.04 -1.56
CA ARG A 36 4.72 15.13 -0.39
C ARG A 36 3.73 13.98 -0.30
N LEU A 37 3.17 13.52 -1.43
CA LEU A 37 2.28 12.35 -1.43
C LEU A 37 3.00 11.10 -0.92
N ARG A 38 4.22 10.83 -1.40
CA ARG A 38 5.03 9.70 -0.89
C ARG A 38 5.36 9.84 0.60
N GLU A 39 5.65 11.05 1.06
CA GLU A 39 5.89 11.32 2.48
C GLU A 39 4.66 10.99 3.32
N TYR A 40 3.46 11.43 2.91
CA TYR A 40 2.23 11.09 3.63
C TYR A 40 1.88 9.61 3.57
N GLU A 41 2.11 8.94 2.44
CA GLU A 41 1.93 7.49 2.31
C GLU A 41 2.85 6.74 3.28
N THR A 42 4.14 7.08 3.29
CA THR A 42 5.14 6.44 4.18
C THR A 42 4.89 6.74 5.65
N GLN A 43 4.57 8.00 6.00
CA GLN A 43 4.18 8.39 7.35
C GLN A 43 2.91 7.68 7.83
N GLY A 44 1.91 7.52 6.95
CA GLY A 44 0.68 6.80 7.27
C GLY A 44 0.91 5.32 7.57
N VAL A 45 1.77 4.65 6.79
CA VAL A 45 2.20 3.26 7.05
C VAL A 45 2.95 3.18 8.39
N GLN A 46 3.92 4.08 8.63
CA GLN A 46 4.69 4.08 9.86
C GLN A 46 3.81 4.30 11.09
N ALA A 47 2.92 5.29 11.06
CA ALA A 47 1.98 5.56 12.15
C ALA A 47 1.07 4.37 12.45
N THR A 48 0.67 3.61 11.43
CA THR A 48 -0.14 2.39 11.61
C THR A 48 0.69 1.28 12.26
N LEU A 49 1.95 1.09 11.85
CA LEU A 49 2.86 0.11 12.46
C LEU A 49 3.14 0.43 13.93
N ASP A 50 3.36 1.70 14.24
CA ASP A 50 3.58 2.18 15.61
C ASP A 50 2.33 1.98 16.48
N MET A 51 1.14 2.27 15.95
CA MET A 51 -0.13 2.00 16.64
C MET A 51 -0.32 0.50 16.90
N GLN A 52 0.03 -0.35 15.93
CA GLN A 52 -0.06 -1.80 16.08
C GLN A 52 0.95 -2.35 17.10
N SER A 53 2.18 -1.84 17.11
CA SER A 53 3.19 -2.26 18.08
C SER A 53 2.79 -1.84 19.49
N ALA A 54 2.31 -0.62 19.67
CA ALA A 54 1.76 -0.13 20.93
C ALA A 54 0.54 -0.96 21.38
N ALA A 55 -0.40 -1.25 20.47
CA ALA A 55 -1.56 -2.08 20.76
C ALA A 55 -1.18 -3.51 21.19
N ARG A 56 -0.15 -4.11 20.57
CA ARG A 56 0.38 -5.42 20.97
C ARG A 56 0.98 -5.38 22.39
N THR A 57 1.78 -4.37 22.70
CA THR A 57 2.35 -4.19 24.04
C THR A 57 1.26 -4.03 25.10
N VAL A 58 0.30 -3.13 24.86
CA VAL A 58 -0.83 -2.91 25.77
C VAL A 58 -1.68 -4.18 25.93
N ALA A 59 -1.90 -4.95 24.85
CA ALA A 59 -2.61 -6.21 24.94
C ALA A 59 -1.87 -7.25 25.79
N ALA A 60 -0.53 -7.30 25.70
CA ALA A 60 0.30 -8.17 26.54
C ALA A 60 0.24 -7.75 28.01
N GLU A 61 0.41 -6.45 28.31
CA GLU A 61 0.25 -5.90 29.66
C GLU A 61 -1.14 -6.18 30.23
N ASN A 62 -2.20 -6.00 29.43
CA ASN A 62 -3.57 -6.29 29.84
C ASN A 62 -3.78 -7.77 30.18
N ARG A 63 -3.10 -8.70 29.49
CA ARG A 63 -3.12 -10.12 29.85
C ARG A 63 -2.43 -10.35 31.20
N CYS A 64 -1.25 -9.77 31.41
CA CYS A 64 -0.52 -9.87 32.67
C CYS A 64 -1.32 -9.28 33.84
N LEU A 65 -1.93 -8.10 33.66
CA LEU A 65 -2.77 -7.46 34.68
C LEU A 65 -4.00 -8.31 35.01
N ARG A 66 -4.68 -8.89 34.00
CA ARG A 66 -5.80 -9.80 34.23
C ARG A 66 -5.37 -11.07 35.00
N ALA A 67 -4.19 -11.62 34.69
CA ALA A 67 -3.65 -12.77 35.43
C ALA A 67 -3.28 -12.41 36.87
N LEU A 68 -2.64 -11.26 37.10
CA LEU A 68 -2.31 -10.76 38.44
C LEU A 68 -3.57 -10.54 39.28
N LEU A 69 -4.62 -9.95 38.71
CA LEU A 69 -5.90 -9.76 39.38
C LEU A 69 -6.55 -11.10 39.75
N ALA A 70 -6.46 -12.11 38.87
CA ALA A 70 -6.94 -13.45 39.17
C ALA A 70 -6.17 -14.12 40.32
N GLU A 71 -4.85 -13.93 40.40
CA GLU A 71 -4.02 -14.38 41.53
C GLU A 71 -4.44 -13.74 42.86
N HIS A 72 -4.92 -12.50 42.82
CA HIS A 72 -5.42 -11.76 43.99
C HIS A 72 -6.92 -12.00 44.26
N GLY A 73 -7.53 -13.01 43.62
CA GLY A 73 -8.92 -13.43 43.88
C GLY A 73 -10.00 -12.63 43.13
N VAL A 74 -9.62 -11.77 42.18
CA VAL A 74 -10.58 -11.06 41.33
C VAL A 74 -10.92 -11.92 40.12
N ALA A 75 -12.16 -12.41 40.08
CA ALA A 75 -12.66 -13.18 38.93
C ALA A 75 -12.71 -12.33 37.66
N GLY A 76 -12.49 -12.95 36.49
CA GLY A 76 -12.56 -12.27 35.19
C GLY A 76 -13.90 -11.54 34.95
N ASP A 77 -15.01 -12.15 35.37
CA ASP A 77 -16.34 -11.55 35.26
C ASP A 77 -16.45 -10.23 36.04
N ALA A 78 -15.81 -10.13 37.20
CA ALA A 78 -15.78 -8.90 37.98
C ALA A 78 -15.02 -7.78 37.26
N VAL A 79 -13.96 -8.12 36.52
CA VAL A 79 -13.23 -7.18 35.66
C VAL A 79 -14.10 -6.71 34.50
N ASP A 80 -14.80 -7.62 33.82
CA ASP A 80 -15.67 -7.26 32.70
C ASP A 80 -16.90 -6.45 33.13
N ASP A 81 -17.46 -6.73 34.31
CA ASP A 81 -18.50 -5.91 34.93
C ASP A 81 -17.99 -4.51 35.29
N TYR A 82 -16.75 -4.40 35.79
CA TYR A 82 -16.11 -3.11 36.06
C TYR A 82 -15.85 -2.31 34.79
N LEU A 83 -15.37 -2.95 33.72
CA LEU A 83 -15.16 -2.33 32.41
C LEU A 83 -16.49 -1.82 31.82
N ARG A 84 -17.56 -2.61 31.95
CA ARG A 84 -18.91 -2.22 31.54
C ARG A 84 -19.44 -1.01 32.33
N LYS A 85 -19.25 -0.99 33.65
CA LYS A 85 -19.59 0.16 34.50
C LYS A 85 -18.77 1.40 34.16
N SER A 86 -17.53 1.23 33.71
CA SER A 86 -16.63 2.32 33.31
C SER A 86 -16.91 2.87 31.91
N GLY A 87 -17.80 2.24 31.12
CA GLY A 87 -18.06 2.62 29.73
C GLY A 87 -16.93 2.24 28.75
N ILE A 88 -15.94 1.47 29.21
CA ILE A 88 -14.79 1.04 28.42
C ILE A 88 -15.07 -0.42 28.02
N GLY A 89 -15.99 -0.60 27.08
CA GLY A 89 -16.33 -1.92 26.52
C GLY A 89 -16.06 -1.96 25.01
N PRO A 90 -16.06 -3.16 24.38
CA PRO A 90 -15.80 -3.33 22.94
C PRO A 90 -16.86 -2.71 21.99
N ALA A 91 -17.63 -1.71 22.44
CA ALA A 91 -18.79 -1.16 21.76
C ALA A 91 -18.52 0.09 20.90
N ALA A 92 -17.27 0.47 20.58
CA ALA A 92 -17.00 1.79 19.98
C ALA A 92 -15.87 1.90 18.94
N ILE A 93 -15.47 0.82 18.25
CA ILE A 93 -14.64 0.97 17.04
C ILE A 93 -15.51 0.58 15.83
N PRO A 94 -15.96 1.53 14.99
CA PRO A 94 -16.55 1.17 13.72
C PRO A 94 -15.48 0.47 12.89
N ALA A 95 -15.61 -0.85 12.73
CA ALA A 95 -14.73 -1.70 11.94
C ALA A 95 -14.58 -1.24 10.46
N ALA A 96 -15.40 -0.29 10.03
CA ALA A 96 -15.50 0.19 8.66
C ALA A 96 -14.33 1.07 8.16
N LYS A 97 -13.29 1.35 8.95
CA LYS A 97 -12.17 2.21 8.49
C LYS A 97 -10.76 1.72 8.83
N MET A 98 -10.61 0.47 9.27
CA MET A 98 -9.29 -0.10 9.52
C MET A 98 -8.70 -0.69 8.23
N PRO A 99 -7.42 -0.40 7.90
CA PRO A 99 -6.74 -1.05 6.78
C PRO A 99 -6.69 -2.55 7.04
N ALA A 100 -6.92 -3.36 6.00
CA ALA A 100 -7.12 -4.82 6.04
C ALA A 100 -5.95 -5.67 6.60
N VAL A 101 -4.91 -5.03 7.15
CA VAL A 101 -3.78 -5.69 7.83
C VAL A 101 -4.02 -5.62 9.34
N TYR A 102 -5.08 -6.25 9.82
CA TYR A 102 -5.18 -6.58 11.24
C TYR A 102 -4.48 -7.93 11.45
N VAL A 103 -3.20 -7.88 11.85
CA VAL A 103 -2.55 -9.07 12.38
C VAL A 103 -3.07 -9.25 13.80
N ALA A 104 -3.86 -10.31 14.00
CA ALA A 104 -4.37 -10.69 15.31
C ALA A 104 -3.22 -10.70 16.34
N PRO A 105 -3.45 -10.25 17.59
CA PRO A 105 -2.43 -10.30 18.63
C PRO A 105 -1.87 -11.72 18.75
N GLN A 106 -0.59 -11.93 18.45
CA GLN A 106 0.07 -13.20 18.72
C GLN A 106 0.12 -13.43 20.23
N GLU A 107 -0.28 -14.62 20.64
CA GLU A 107 -0.23 -15.20 21.99
C GLU A 107 1.19 -15.06 22.57
N THR A 108 1.52 -13.91 23.16
CA THR A 108 2.79 -13.68 23.85
C THR A 108 2.55 -13.92 25.34
N PRO A 109 3.15 -14.97 25.94
CA PRO A 109 2.98 -15.29 27.35
C PRO A 109 3.60 -14.20 28.23
N CYS A 110 3.05 -14.07 29.44
CA CYS A 110 3.33 -13.02 30.41
C CYS A 110 4.79 -12.94 30.93
N ASN A 111 5.65 -13.91 30.61
CA ASN A 111 6.95 -14.07 31.26
C ASN A 111 8.16 -13.62 30.42
N THR A 112 7.95 -12.90 29.31
CA THR A 112 9.05 -12.44 28.46
C THR A 112 9.35 -10.95 28.68
N VAL A 113 9.67 -10.58 29.91
CA VAL A 113 10.27 -9.27 30.25
C VAL A 113 11.76 -9.44 30.46
N SER A 114 12.48 -9.74 29.37
CA SER A 114 13.95 -9.69 29.36
C SER A 114 14.44 -9.55 27.92
N SER A 115 14.87 -8.34 27.59
CA SER A 115 15.97 -8.07 26.66
C SER A 115 16.07 -8.97 25.42
N ALA A 116 15.13 -8.84 24.50
CA ALA A 116 15.36 -9.33 23.14
C ALA A 116 14.96 -8.23 22.17
N SER A 117 16.00 -7.59 21.62
CA SER A 117 16.03 -7.04 20.27
C SER A 117 15.61 -8.12 19.27
N ALA A 118 14.33 -8.48 19.27
CA ALA A 118 13.74 -9.34 18.25
C ALA A 118 13.35 -8.41 17.11
N SER A 119 14.28 -8.26 16.17
CA SER A 119 13.99 -7.83 14.80
C SER A 119 12.63 -8.41 14.40
N PRO A 120 11.71 -7.64 13.81
CA PRO A 120 10.62 -8.30 13.13
C PRO A 120 11.32 -9.14 12.08
N ALA A 121 11.18 -10.46 12.17
CA ALA A 121 11.14 -11.26 10.97
C ALA A 121 9.93 -10.73 10.20
N VAL A 122 10.11 -9.57 9.55
CA VAL A 122 9.49 -9.28 8.27
C VAL A 122 9.65 -10.60 7.55
N SER A 123 8.52 -11.23 7.28
CA SER A 123 8.43 -12.30 6.31
C SER A 123 9.00 -11.68 5.04
N GLN A 124 10.31 -11.80 4.89
CA GLN A 124 11.03 -11.44 3.71
C GLN A 124 10.44 -12.43 2.71
N CYS A 125 9.44 -11.98 1.96
CA CYS A 125 9.30 -12.47 0.61
C CYS A 125 10.65 -12.18 -0.03
N THR A 126 11.52 -13.19 0.05
CA THR A 126 12.72 -13.34 -0.75
C THR A 126 12.23 -13.43 -2.20
N THR A 127 11.82 -12.30 -2.77
CA THR A 127 12.04 -12.08 -4.19
C THR A 127 13.54 -11.96 -4.30
N SER A 128 14.17 -13.12 -4.45
CA SER A 128 15.54 -13.28 -4.90
C SER A 128 15.83 -12.18 -5.92
N ARG A 129 16.58 -11.17 -5.49
CA ARG A 129 17.40 -10.36 -6.37
C ARG A 129 18.47 -11.31 -6.91
N ALA A 130 18.06 -12.16 -7.84
CA ALA A 130 18.90 -12.98 -8.66
C ALA A 130 18.44 -12.71 -10.10
N ALA A 131 19.25 -11.90 -10.78
CA ALA A 131 19.43 -11.80 -12.23
C ALA A 131 18.34 -12.43 -13.13
N SER A 132 17.71 -11.64 -14.00
CA SER A 132 17.60 -11.89 -15.46
C SER A 132 16.43 -11.12 -16.12
N PRO A 133 16.55 -10.69 -17.39
CA PRO A 133 15.60 -9.80 -18.06
C PRO A 133 14.33 -10.55 -18.50
N GLY A 134 13.15 -10.11 -18.06
CA GLY A 134 11.88 -10.53 -18.64
C GLY A 134 10.96 -11.27 -17.67
N THR A 135 10.40 -10.55 -16.71
CA THR A 135 9.37 -11.07 -15.81
C THR A 135 8.21 -11.61 -16.65
N LEU A 136 8.03 -12.92 -16.61
CA LEU A 136 6.88 -13.62 -17.15
C LEU A 136 5.79 -13.61 -16.07
N MET A 137 4.56 -13.38 -16.51
CA MET A 137 3.36 -13.30 -15.70
C MET A 137 2.37 -14.35 -16.21
N ASP A 138 1.59 -14.96 -15.32
CA ASP A 138 0.62 -15.98 -15.70
C ASP A 138 -0.49 -15.39 -16.60
N CYS A 139 -0.90 -16.10 -17.66
CA CYS A 139 -1.88 -15.56 -18.64
C CYS A 139 -3.22 -15.23 -17.99
N ASP A 140 -3.64 -15.98 -16.96
CA ASP A 140 -4.87 -15.71 -16.22
C ASP A 140 -4.85 -14.35 -15.53
N VAL A 141 -3.72 -14.03 -14.90
CA VAL A 141 -3.51 -12.75 -14.24
C VAL A 141 -3.35 -11.65 -15.30
N ALA A 142 -2.64 -11.92 -16.41
CA ALA A 142 -2.47 -10.95 -17.49
C ALA A 142 -3.80 -10.58 -18.16
N ALA A 143 -4.67 -11.57 -18.37
CA ALA A 143 -6.00 -11.38 -18.93
C ALA A 143 -6.91 -10.55 -18.01
N SER A 144 -6.80 -10.73 -16.68
CA SER A 144 -7.50 -9.88 -15.71
C SER A 144 -7.09 -8.41 -15.85
N ILE A 145 -5.79 -8.12 -15.88
CA ILE A 145 -5.30 -6.73 -16.02
C ILE A 145 -5.78 -6.09 -17.32
N VAL A 146 -5.74 -6.85 -18.42
CA VAL A 146 -6.20 -6.36 -19.72
C VAL A 146 -7.72 -6.11 -19.72
N ALA A 147 -8.52 -7.02 -19.17
CA ALA A 147 -9.98 -6.86 -19.11
C ALA A 147 -10.40 -5.64 -18.27
N ASP A 148 -9.75 -5.42 -17.13
CA ASP A 148 -10.03 -4.29 -16.23
C ASP A 148 -9.77 -2.93 -16.91
N LEU A 149 -8.72 -2.84 -17.73
CA LEU A 149 -8.33 -1.60 -18.41
C LEU A 149 -9.20 -1.27 -19.64
N HIS A 150 -9.71 -2.30 -20.33
CA HIS A 150 -10.57 -2.10 -21.51
C HIS A 150 -12.05 -1.84 -21.14
N GLY A 151 -12.41 -1.89 -19.85
CA GLY A 151 -13.78 -1.67 -19.39
C GLY A 151 -14.78 -2.76 -19.79
N HIS A 152 -14.28 -3.88 -20.32
CA HIS A 152 -15.08 -5.03 -20.75
C HIS A 152 -14.49 -6.28 -20.09
N GLY A 153 -15.23 -6.83 -19.13
CA GLY A 153 -14.82 -7.95 -18.27
C GLY A 153 -14.69 -9.31 -18.97
N ASP A 154 -14.53 -9.34 -20.30
CA ASP A 154 -14.42 -10.59 -21.05
C ASP A 154 -12.99 -11.13 -20.98
N HIS A 155 -12.73 -11.86 -19.89
CA HIS A 155 -11.47 -12.56 -19.61
C HIS A 155 -11.01 -13.46 -20.79
N SER A 156 -11.97 -14.12 -21.43
CA SER A 156 -11.74 -14.96 -22.62
C SER A 156 -11.24 -14.17 -23.83
N LEU A 157 -11.77 -12.96 -24.04
CA LEU A 157 -11.32 -12.06 -25.10
C LEU A 157 -9.91 -11.55 -24.80
N ALA A 158 -9.64 -11.14 -23.56
CA ALA A 158 -8.32 -10.70 -23.12
C ALA A 158 -7.26 -11.79 -23.29
N ARG A 159 -7.59 -13.05 -22.98
CA ARG A 159 -6.73 -14.22 -23.27
C ARG A 159 -6.42 -14.36 -24.76
N SER A 160 -7.44 -14.20 -25.60
CA SER A 160 -7.31 -14.29 -27.05
C SER A 160 -6.42 -13.16 -27.59
N THR A 161 -6.55 -11.94 -27.06
CA THR A 161 -5.71 -10.78 -27.41
C THR A 161 -4.25 -10.97 -26.98
N LEU A 162 -4.01 -11.67 -25.87
CA LEU A 162 -2.68 -12.09 -25.42
C LEU A 162 -2.10 -13.25 -26.25
N GLY A 163 -2.89 -13.86 -27.15
CA GLY A 163 -2.50 -15.02 -27.94
C GLY A 163 -2.51 -16.34 -27.16
N CYS A 164 -3.09 -16.35 -25.96
CA CYS A 164 -3.21 -17.54 -25.12
C CYS A 164 -4.45 -18.36 -25.57
N THR A 165 -4.26 -19.56 -26.12
CA THR A 165 -5.36 -20.39 -26.66
C THR A 165 -5.87 -21.45 -25.70
N THR A 166 -5.01 -22.13 -24.94
CA THR A 166 -5.38 -23.08 -23.86
C THR A 166 -4.21 -23.32 -22.90
N GLY A 167 -4.49 -23.45 -21.59
CA GLY A 167 -3.51 -23.88 -20.57
C GLY A 167 -2.85 -22.78 -19.72
N SER A 168 -1.91 -23.20 -18.86
CA SER A 168 -1.05 -22.36 -18.01
C SER A 168 0.11 -21.78 -18.82
N CYS A 169 -0.22 -20.84 -19.69
CA CYS A 169 0.75 -20.06 -20.46
C CYS A 169 1.18 -18.81 -19.68
N SER A 170 2.40 -18.35 -19.94
CA SER A 170 2.96 -17.15 -19.32
C SER A 170 3.34 -16.11 -20.37
N VAL A 171 3.04 -14.85 -20.07
CA VAL A 171 3.21 -13.71 -20.96
C VAL A 171 4.27 -12.79 -20.38
N LYS A 172 5.13 -12.21 -21.22
CA LYS A 172 6.09 -11.20 -20.75
C LYS A 172 5.32 -9.97 -20.28
N THR A 173 5.70 -9.37 -19.15
CA THR A 173 5.07 -8.13 -18.69
C THR A 173 5.14 -7.03 -19.76
N THR A 174 6.20 -7.01 -20.58
CA THR A 174 6.31 -6.10 -21.74
C THR A 174 5.22 -6.30 -22.78
N GLN A 175 4.73 -7.52 -22.99
CA GLN A 175 3.64 -7.79 -23.94
C GLN A 175 2.29 -7.26 -23.44
N VAL A 176 2.02 -7.38 -22.14
CA VAL A 176 0.80 -6.83 -21.51
C VAL A 176 0.73 -5.32 -21.76
N PHE A 177 1.83 -4.59 -21.54
CA PHE A 177 1.90 -3.15 -21.82
C PHE A 177 1.73 -2.82 -23.30
N THR A 178 2.30 -3.60 -24.22
CA THR A 178 2.11 -3.33 -25.66
C THR A 178 0.68 -3.51 -26.15
N ILE A 179 -0.12 -4.35 -25.49
CA ILE A 179 -1.54 -4.53 -25.83
C ILE A 179 -2.35 -3.35 -25.31
N ILE A 180 -2.05 -2.90 -24.09
CA ILE A 180 -2.69 -1.72 -23.48
C ILE A 180 -2.44 -0.47 -24.34
N ASP A 181 -1.20 -0.23 -24.77
CA ASP A 181 -0.82 0.95 -25.58
C ASP A 181 -1.47 0.96 -26.98
N ARG A 182 -1.97 -0.18 -27.48
CA ARG A 182 -2.63 -0.28 -28.79
C ARG A 182 -4.13 -0.01 -28.75
N ALA A 183 -4.71 0.04 -27.55
CA ALA A 183 -6.15 0.19 -27.35
C ALA A 183 -6.59 1.61 -26.96
N THR A 184 -5.63 2.53 -26.82
CA THR A 184 -5.85 3.97 -26.64
C THR A 184 -5.60 4.72 -27.93
#